data_AF-A0A2I0T3D2-F1
#
_entry.id   AF-A0A2I0T3D2-F1
#
_cell.length_a   1.000
_cell.length_b   1.000
_cell.length_c   1.000
_cell.angle_alpha   90.00
_cell.angle_beta   90.00
_cell.angle_gamma   90.00
#
_symmetry.space_group_name_H-M   'P 1'
#
loop_
_entity.id
_entity.type
_entity.pdbx_description
1 polymer ?
#
loop_
_entity_poly.entity_id
_entity_poly.type
_entity_poly.pdbx_seq_one_letter_code
_entity_poly.pdbx_strand_id
1 'polypeptide(L)'
;MVRVVQHHVLFLHFRFQGSGKVVRSSKDESDMDSDDEVITLCTSSRKRNKPKWETDDELLRMETPPKYHTQIDYVHCLVPDLLQINNNPCYWGVMDKYAAEALLEGKPEGTFLLRDSAQEDYLFSVSFRRYSRSLHARIEQWNHNFSFDAHDPCVFHSPDITGLLEHYKDPSSCMFFEPLLSTPLNRTFPFSLQHICRTVICNSTTYDGIDALPIPPSVKLYLKEYHYKSKVRVLRIDVPEQQS
;
A
#
# COMPACT_ATOMS: atom_id res chain seq x y z
N MET A 1 30.17 13.37 -5.95
CA MET A 1 30.22 11.92 -6.25
C MET A 1 29.62 11.12 -5.08
N VAL A 2 28.34 11.31 -4.74
CA VAL A 2 27.58 10.43 -3.82
C VAL A 2 26.11 10.49 -4.21
N ARG A 3 25.57 9.41 -4.82
CA ARG A 3 24.11 9.18 -4.97
C ARG A 3 23.76 7.71 -5.22
N VAL A 4 24.68 6.78 -4.91
CA VAL A 4 24.59 5.35 -5.29
C VAL A 4 23.66 4.55 -4.36
N VAL A 5 23.42 5.02 -3.13
CA VAL A 5 22.77 4.23 -2.06
C VAL A 5 21.26 4.06 -2.25
N GLN A 6 20.58 4.99 -2.96
CA GLN A 6 19.11 5.00 -3.07
C GLN A 6 18.55 4.12 -4.22
N HIS A 7 19.40 3.42 -4.97
CA HIS A 7 18.97 2.56 -6.08
C HIS A 7 18.49 1.16 -5.66
N HIS A 8 18.64 0.78 -4.38
CA HIS A 8 18.38 -0.60 -3.94
C HIS A 8 16.94 -0.88 -3.48
N VAL A 9 16.14 0.15 -3.17
CA VAL A 9 14.81 -0.02 -2.56
C VAL A 9 13.78 -0.48 -3.59
N LEU A 10 13.54 0.30 -4.65
CA LEU A 10 12.56 -0.04 -5.67
C LEU A 10 12.92 -1.35 -6.43
N PHE A 11 14.21 -1.64 -6.55
CA PHE A 11 14.68 -2.87 -7.21
C PHE A 11 14.43 -4.15 -6.39
N LEU A 12 14.18 -4.04 -5.07
CA LEU A 12 13.69 -5.17 -4.27
C LEU A 12 12.18 -5.39 -4.48
N HIS A 13 11.37 -4.33 -4.55
CA HIS A 13 9.91 -4.48 -4.67
C HIS A 13 9.46 -5.10 -6.02
N PHE A 14 10.29 -4.97 -7.07
CA PHE A 14 10.02 -5.50 -8.41
C PHE A 14 10.74 -6.81 -8.77
N ARG A 15 11.47 -7.46 -7.86
CA ARG A 15 12.31 -8.63 -8.22
C ARG A 15 11.69 -10.01 -7.95
N PHE A 16 11.58 -10.76 -9.06
CA PHE A 16 11.83 -12.21 -9.19
C PHE A 16 11.04 -13.17 -8.28
N GLN A 17 10.09 -13.90 -8.89
CA GLN A 17 9.74 -15.25 -8.49
C GLN A 17 10.15 -16.27 -9.56
N GLY A 18 11.43 -16.23 -9.96
CA GLY A 18 12.02 -17.17 -10.91
C GLY A 18 12.83 -18.26 -10.20
N SER A 19 12.25 -19.45 -10.02
CA SER A 19 12.79 -20.54 -9.20
C SER A 19 13.86 -21.38 -9.92
N GLY A 20 15.07 -20.81 -10.07
CA GLY A 20 16.24 -21.57 -10.52
C GLY A 20 16.75 -22.57 -9.48
N LYS A 21 16.58 -23.88 -9.73
CA LYS A 21 17.16 -24.94 -8.88
C LYS A 21 18.67 -25.02 -9.10
N VAL A 22 19.45 -24.91 -8.02
CA VAL A 22 20.88 -25.25 -7.99
C VAL A 22 21.14 -26.18 -6.82
N VAL A 23 21.75 -27.34 -7.10
CA VAL A 23 22.13 -28.33 -6.08
C VAL A 23 23.40 -27.86 -5.36
N ARG A 24 23.47 -28.08 -4.05
CA ARG A 24 24.71 -28.01 -3.25
C ARG A 24 24.97 -29.36 -2.60
N SER A 25 26.24 -29.72 -2.46
CA SER A 25 26.68 -30.93 -1.77
C SER A 25 27.52 -30.59 -0.55
N SER A 26 27.09 -31.12 0.60
CA SER A 26 27.89 -31.73 1.68
C SER A 26 29.12 -31.02 2.30
N LYS A 27 29.21 -31.19 3.63
CA LYS A 27 30.35 -31.07 4.56
C LYS A 27 30.46 -29.71 5.30
N ASP A 28 30.24 -29.63 6.62
CA ASP A 28 31.01 -30.12 7.82
C ASP A 28 32.06 -29.05 8.25
N GLU A 29 32.40 -28.70 9.50
CA GLU A 29 32.04 -29.02 10.92
C GLU A 29 32.63 -27.85 11.79
N SER A 30 32.30 -27.52 13.07
CA SER A 30 31.32 -27.93 14.10
C SER A 30 31.21 -26.84 15.25
N ASP A 31 30.38 -27.11 16.29
CA ASP A 31 30.44 -26.66 17.71
C ASP A 31 30.22 -25.20 18.25
N MET A 32 29.29 -25.13 19.22
CA MET A 32 29.30 -24.50 20.58
C MET A 32 29.46 -22.99 20.88
N ASP A 33 28.33 -22.39 21.32
CA ASP A 33 28.06 -21.82 22.67
C ASP A 33 28.34 -20.33 23.06
N SER A 34 27.74 -19.92 24.18
CA SER A 34 27.25 -18.58 24.64
C SER A 34 28.21 -17.37 24.85
N ASP A 35 27.64 -16.19 24.50
CA ASP A 35 27.39 -14.94 25.26
C ASP A 35 28.48 -14.07 25.97
N ASP A 36 28.29 -12.75 25.79
CA ASP A 36 28.54 -11.56 26.64
C ASP A 36 29.80 -11.41 27.55
N GLU A 37 30.53 -10.29 27.37
CA GLU A 37 30.44 -9.15 28.33
C GLU A 37 31.15 -7.83 27.88
N VAL A 38 30.68 -6.71 28.45
CA VAL A 38 31.38 -5.47 28.88
C VAL A 38 32.47 -4.81 28.00
N ILE A 39 32.24 -3.51 27.71
CA ILE A 39 33.23 -2.44 28.01
C ILE A 39 32.52 -1.28 28.73
N THR A 40 33.11 -0.79 29.82
CA THR A 40 32.72 0.45 30.53
C THR A 40 33.88 1.45 30.56
N LEU A 41 33.63 2.72 30.24
CA LEU A 41 34.39 3.89 30.71
C LEU A 41 33.41 5.06 30.94
N CYS A 42 33.40 5.85 32.04
CA CYS A 42 34.47 6.52 32.81
C CYS A 42 35.00 7.79 32.09
N THR A 43 35.11 9.00 32.66
CA THR A 43 34.81 9.59 34.00
C THR A 43 34.39 11.09 33.81
N SER A 44 34.19 12.02 34.77
CA SER A 44 34.22 12.13 36.25
C SER A 44 33.42 13.38 36.71
N SER A 45 33.34 13.66 38.03
CA SER A 45 33.25 15.01 38.64
C SER A 45 31.96 15.85 38.45
N ARG A 46 31.38 16.54 39.44
CA ARG A 46 31.76 16.87 40.85
C ARG A 46 30.51 17.29 41.65
N LYS A 47 30.55 17.21 42.99
CA LYS A 47 29.46 17.67 43.89
C LYS A 47 29.37 19.20 44.00
N ARG A 48 28.15 19.74 44.19
CA ARG A 48 27.88 21.05 44.81
C ARG A 48 26.60 20.94 45.67
N ASN A 49 26.57 21.59 46.83
CA ASN A 49 25.53 21.38 47.86
C ASN A 49 24.51 22.53 47.94
N LYS A 50 23.23 22.17 48.21
CA LYS A 50 22.17 22.99 48.84
C LYS A 50 21.69 24.20 48.00
N PRO A 51 20.46 24.75 48.19
CA PRO A 51 19.62 24.80 49.41
C PRO A 51 18.57 23.69 49.56
N LYS A 52 18.04 23.56 50.77
CA LYS A 52 16.69 23.02 51.05
C LYS A 52 15.78 24.25 51.13
N TRP A 53 14.71 24.28 50.34
CA TRP A 53 13.59 25.20 50.53
C TRP A 53 12.41 24.35 50.99
N GLU A 54 11.85 24.69 52.16
CA GLU A 54 10.46 24.37 52.44
C GLU A 54 9.63 25.46 51.75
N THR A 55 8.56 25.04 51.08
CA THR A 55 7.64 25.92 50.37
C THR A 55 6.29 25.24 50.40
N ASP A 56 5.58 25.56 51.47
CA ASP A 56 4.13 25.75 51.59
C ASP A 56 3.25 24.97 50.61
N ASP A 57 2.44 24.07 51.18
CA ASP A 57 1.23 23.55 50.56
C ASP A 57 0.28 24.67 50.11
N GLU A 58 -0.69 24.32 49.26
CA GLU A 58 -1.79 25.19 48.83
C GLU A 58 -1.42 26.42 47.96
N LEU A 59 -1.07 26.18 46.68
CA LEU A 59 -1.69 26.86 45.50
C LEU A 59 -1.04 26.48 44.14
N LEU A 60 -1.17 25.22 43.72
CA LEU A 60 -1.12 24.85 42.29
C LEU A 60 -1.72 23.45 42.08
N ARG A 61 -3.04 23.38 41.87
CA ARG A 61 -3.65 22.20 41.23
C ARG A 61 -3.24 22.19 39.77
N MET A 62 -2.09 21.59 39.48
CA MET A 62 -1.71 21.24 38.12
C MET A 62 -2.65 20.14 37.65
N GLU A 63 -3.76 20.54 37.01
CA GLU A 63 -4.56 19.67 36.16
C GLU A 63 -3.61 18.89 35.25
N THR A 64 -3.47 17.58 35.49
CA THR A 64 -2.56 16.76 34.70
C THR A 64 -3.04 16.81 33.26
N PRO A 65 -2.22 17.24 32.28
CA PRO A 65 -2.68 17.39 30.91
C PRO A 65 -3.25 16.05 30.44
N PRO A 66 -4.47 16.04 29.85
CA PRO A 66 -5.19 14.81 29.59
C PRO A 66 -4.34 13.86 28.75
N LYS A 67 -4.33 12.59 29.15
CA LYS A 67 -3.60 11.56 28.40
C LYS A 67 -4.35 11.31 27.10
N TYR A 68 -3.69 11.65 25.99
CA TYR A 68 -4.22 11.43 24.66
C TYR A 68 -3.84 10.03 24.19
N HIS A 69 -4.77 9.08 24.25
CA HIS A 69 -4.57 7.79 23.60
C HIS A 69 -4.86 7.92 22.09
N THR A 70 -3.94 7.45 21.24
CA THR A 70 -4.11 7.54 19.78
C THR A 70 -4.51 6.18 19.22
N GLN A 71 -5.78 6.02 18.87
CA GLN A 71 -6.26 4.83 18.15
C GLN A 71 -6.16 5.06 16.62
N ILE A 72 -5.86 4.00 15.87
CA ILE A 72 -5.93 3.98 14.41
C ILE A 72 -7.17 3.19 14.03
N ASP A 73 -8.20 3.90 13.61
CA ASP A 73 -9.40 3.32 13.02
C ASP A 73 -9.29 3.35 11.49
N TYR A 74 -10.14 2.58 10.80
CA TYR A 74 -10.14 2.48 9.33
C TYR A 74 -11.54 2.75 8.79
N VAL A 75 -11.64 3.56 7.75
CA VAL A 75 -12.88 3.74 6.97
C VAL A 75 -12.77 3.03 5.64
N HIS A 76 -13.86 2.40 5.20
CA HIS A 76 -13.92 1.68 3.94
C HIS A 76 -14.48 2.62 2.87
N CYS A 77 -13.77 2.74 1.74
CA CYS A 77 -14.14 3.63 0.65
C CYS A 77 -14.19 2.85 -0.66
N LEU A 78 -15.26 3.01 -1.44
CA LEU A 78 -15.31 2.46 -2.81
C LEU A 78 -14.24 3.13 -3.69
N VAL A 79 -13.74 2.40 -4.68
CA VAL A 79 -12.82 2.94 -5.69
C VAL A 79 -13.56 4.02 -6.51
N PRO A 80 -13.08 5.27 -6.56
CA PRO A 80 -13.85 6.40 -7.11
C PRO A 80 -14.12 6.27 -8.62
N ASP A 81 -13.13 5.77 -9.36
CA ASP A 81 -13.15 5.64 -10.82
C ASP A 81 -13.54 4.23 -11.31
N LEU A 82 -14.14 3.39 -10.45
CA LEU A 82 -14.45 1.98 -10.77
C LEU A 82 -15.23 1.79 -12.09
N LEU A 83 -16.16 2.69 -12.41
CA LEU A 83 -16.89 2.67 -13.69
C LEU A 83 -15.98 3.05 -14.88
N GLN A 84 -15.06 4.00 -14.70
CA GLN A 84 -14.08 4.38 -15.72
C GLN A 84 -13.09 3.24 -16.00
N ILE A 85 -12.57 2.61 -14.94
CA ILE A 85 -11.74 1.39 -15.00
C ILE A 85 -12.43 0.31 -15.85
N ASN A 86 -13.73 0.09 -15.61
CA ASN A 86 -14.47 -0.97 -16.29
C ASN A 86 -14.82 -0.68 -17.76
N ASN A 87 -15.00 0.61 -18.08
CA ASN A 87 -15.16 1.08 -19.45
C ASN A 87 -13.82 1.12 -20.22
N ASN A 88 -12.69 1.15 -19.53
CA ASN A 88 -11.36 1.10 -20.15
C ASN A 88 -11.09 -0.32 -20.70
N PRO A 89 -10.81 -0.47 -22.01
CA PRO A 89 -10.55 -1.79 -22.58
C PRO A 89 -9.24 -2.44 -22.09
N CYS A 90 -8.32 -1.70 -21.47
CA CYS A 90 -7.08 -2.29 -20.92
C CYS A 90 -7.30 -3.06 -19.60
N TYR A 91 -8.49 -2.99 -19.01
CA TYR A 91 -8.83 -3.70 -17.78
C TYR A 91 -9.43 -5.09 -18.07
N TRP A 92 -8.80 -6.14 -17.54
CA TRP A 92 -9.19 -7.55 -17.77
C TRP A 92 -10.01 -8.18 -16.64
N GLY A 93 -10.19 -7.50 -15.51
CA GLY A 93 -10.87 -8.05 -14.34
C GLY A 93 -10.01 -9.08 -13.59
N VAL A 94 -10.67 -10.09 -13.02
CA VAL A 94 -10.03 -11.20 -12.28
C VAL A 94 -9.10 -12.00 -13.20
N MET A 95 -7.80 -11.83 -12.98
CA MET A 95 -6.74 -12.49 -13.75
C MET A 95 -5.48 -12.61 -12.88
N ASP A 96 -4.84 -13.78 -12.88
CA ASP A 96 -3.55 -13.98 -12.20
C ASP A 96 -2.36 -13.45 -13.01
N LYS A 97 -1.17 -13.47 -12.40
CA LYS A 97 0.06 -12.97 -13.06
C LYS A 97 0.51 -13.83 -14.25
N TYR A 98 0.29 -15.14 -14.24
CA TYR A 98 0.75 -16.07 -15.28
C TYR A 98 -0.09 -15.96 -16.54
N ALA A 99 -1.42 -15.80 -16.38
CA ALA A 99 -2.32 -15.47 -17.48
C ALA A 99 -1.93 -14.13 -18.14
N ALA A 100 -1.56 -13.13 -17.33
CA ALA A 100 -1.05 -11.85 -17.83
C ALA A 100 0.33 -11.97 -18.50
N GLU A 101 1.25 -12.78 -17.95
CA GLU A 101 2.57 -13.07 -18.55
C GLU A 101 2.42 -13.67 -19.95
N ALA A 102 1.52 -14.66 -20.12
CA ALA A 102 1.24 -15.30 -21.41
C ALA A 102 0.62 -14.34 -22.44
N LEU A 103 -0.30 -13.45 -22.01
CA LEU A 103 -0.87 -12.42 -22.88
C LEU A 103 0.15 -11.34 -23.31
N LEU A 104 1.19 -11.13 -22.49
CA LEU A 104 2.28 -10.18 -22.74
C LEU A 104 3.51 -10.82 -23.41
N GLU A 105 3.51 -12.14 -23.64
CA GLU A 105 4.60 -12.82 -24.33
C GLU A 105 4.71 -12.36 -25.79
N GLY A 106 5.94 -12.16 -26.27
CA GLY A 106 6.23 -11.64 -27.61
C GLY A 106 5.77 -10.21 -27.90
N LYS A 107 5.09 -9.53 -26.97
CA LYS A 107 4.60 -8.14 -27.16
C LYS A 107 5.75 -7.12 -27.13
N PRO A 108 5.60 -5.95 -27.79
CA PRO A 108 6.57 -4.87 -27.72
C PRO A 108 6.63 -4.23 -26.33
N GLU A 109 7.73 -3.53 -26.04
CA GLU A 109 7.90 -2.75 -24.81
C GLU A 109 6.83 -1.65 -24.70
N GLY A 110 6.33 -1.41 -23.48
CA GLY A 110 5.22 -0.52 -23.20
C GLY A 110 3.83 -1.15 -23.35
N THR A 111 3.74 -2.40 -23.81
CA THR A 111 2.47 -3.14 -23.80
C THR A 111 2.05 -3.45 -22.36
N PHE A 112 0.83 -3.11 -21.97
CA PHE A 112 0.33 -3.32 -20.61
C PHE A 112 -1.15 -3.73 -20.53
N LEU A 113 -1.55 -4.26 -19.38
CA LEU A 113 -2.93 -4.49 -18.99
C LEU A 113 -3.13 -4.21 -17.49
N LEU A 114 -4.32 -3.72 -17.13
CA LEU A 114 -4.78 -3.65 -15.74
C LEU A 114 -5.60 -4.90 -15.43
N ARG A 115 -5.43 -5.45 -14.23
CA ARG A 115 -6.19 -6.60 -13.72
C ARG A 115 -6.37 -6.49 -12.22
N ASP A 116 -7.26 -7.31 -11.67
CA ASP A 116 -7.40 -7.44 -10.22
C ASP A 116 -6.13 -8.13 -9.65
N SER A 117 -5.77 -7.81 -8.40
CA SER A 117 -4.63 -8.47 -7.76
C SER A 117 -4.99 -9.88 -7.28
N ALA A 118 -3.96 -10.71 -7.11
CA ALA A 118 -4.08 -12.02 -6.46
C ALA A 118 -3.62 -11.98 -5.00
N GLN A 119 -3.68 -10.81 -4.35
CA GLN A 119 -3.27 -10.58 -2.96
C GLN A 119 -4.30 -9.69 -2.27
N GLU A 120 -4.74 -10.09 -1.09
CA GLU A 120 -5.93 -9.56 -0.39
C GLU A 120 -5.81 -8.08 0.02
N ASP A 121 -4.58 -7.57 0.20
CA ASP A 121 -4.33 -6.16 0.56
C ASP A 121 -4.38 -5.18 -0.63
N TYR A 122 -4.49 -5.68 -1.87
CA TYR A 122 -4.42 -4.87 -3.08
C TYR A 122 -5.59 -5.18 -4.02
N LEU A 123 -6.38 -4.18 -4.42
CA LEU A 123 -7.46 -4.42 -5.39
C LEU A 123 -6.93 -4.73 -6.79
N PHE A 124 -5.90 -4.01 -7.24
CA PHE A 124 -5.46 -4.03 -8.64
C PHE A 124 -3.95 -4.23 -8.80
N SER A 125 -3.56 -4.69 -9.98
CA SER A 125 -2.18 -4.76 -10.43
C SER A 125 -2.09 -4.48 -11.93
N VAL A 126 -1.10 -3.69 -12.32
CA VAL A 126 -0.73 -3.49 -13.71
C VAL A 126 0.31 -4.54 -14.09
N SER A 127 0.11 -5.20 -15.22
CA SER A 127 1.08 -6.13 -15.81
C SER A 127 1.56 -5.54 -17.13
N PHE A 128 2.87 -5.40 -17.30
CA PHE A 128 3.45 -4.63 -18.42
C PHE A 128 4.74 -5.26 -18.95
N ARG A 129 5.11 -4.88 -20.17
CA ARG A 129 6.27 -5.41 -20.89
C ARG A 129 7.40 -4.38 -20.91
N ARG A 130 8.55 -4.68 -20.31
CA ARG A 130 9.75 -3.82 -20.33
C ARG A 130 11.04 -4.64 -20.29
N TYR A 131 12.08 -4.20 -20.99
CA TYR A 131 13.39 -4.87 -21.09
C TYR A 131 13.29 -6.35 -21.49
N SER A 132 12.41 -6.65 -22.46
CA SER A 132 12.05 -8.01 -22.91
C SER A 132 11.55 -8.95 -21.81
N ARG A 133 11.05 -8.40 -20.70
CA ARG A 133 10.45 -9.12 -19.57
C ARG A 133 9.02 -8.65 -19.35
N SER A 134 8.20 -9.55 -18.81
CA SER A 134 6.90 -9.20 -18.25
C SER A 134 7.12 -8.86 -16.78
N LEU A 135 6.53 -7.76 -16.33
CA LEU A 135 6.68 -7.18 -14.99
C LEU A 135 5.29 -6.86 -14.42
N HIS A 136 5.19 -6.77 -13.10
CA HIS A 136 3.93 -6.46 -12.42
C HIS A 136 4.15 -5.40 -11.35
N ALA A 137 3.30 -4.36 -11.34
CA ALA A 137 3.21 -3.37 -10.28
C ALA A 137 1.86 -3.53 -9.58
N ARG A 138 1.83 -3.51 -8.24
CA ARG A 138 0.57 -3.42 -7.49
C ARG A 138 0.20 -1.94 -7.35
N ILE A 139 -1.09 -1.63 -7.38
CA ILE A 139 -1.55 -0.27 -7.09
C ILE A 139 -1.78 -0.17 -5.59
N GLU A 140 -0.93 0.61 -4.92
CA GLU A 140 -1.03 0.93 -3.50
C GLU A 140 -2.02 2.09 -3.30
N GLN A 141 -2.51 2.29 -2.07
CA GLN A 141 -3.43 3.37 -1.71
C GLN A 141 -3.02 4.03 -0.40
N TRP A 142 -2.92 5.37 -0.39
CA TRP A 142 -2.69 6.17 0.81
C TRP A 142 -3.29 7.58 0.68
N ASN A 143 -3.84 8.13 1.76
CA ASN A 143 -4.46 9.46 1.80
C ASN A 143 -5.40 9.76 0.61
N HIS A 144 -6.28 8.81 0.27
CA HIS A 144 -7.21 8.86 -0.88
C HIS A 144 -6.56 9.06 -2.26
N ASN A 145 -5.26 8.76 -2.38
CA ASN A 145 -4.53 8.68 -3.64
C ASN A 145 -4.04 7.24 -3.88
N PHE A 146 -3.74 6.94 -5.14
CA PHE A 146 -3.20 5.69 -5.66
C PHE A 146 -1.82 5.92 -6.30
N SER A 147 -0.88 4.99 -6.10
CA SER A 147 0.48 5.02 -6.67
C SER A 147 1.07 3.60 -6.78
N PHE A 148 2.29 3.48 -7.28
CA PHE A 148 3.04 2.20 -7.32
C PHE A 148 4.01 2.00 -6.14
N ASP A 149 4.15 3.02 -5.30
CA ASP A 149 4.71 2.98 -3.94
C ASP A 149 3.95 4.06 -3.15
N ALA A 150 3.24 3.70 -2.08
CA ALA A 150 2.45 4.64 -1.29
C ALA A 150 3.21 5.28 -0.12
N HIS A 151 4.50 4.94 0.04
CA HIS A 151 5.33 5.32 1.17
C HIS A 151 6.49 6.25 0.77
N ASP A 152 6.92 6.25 -0.50
CA ASP A 152 7.82 7.27 -1.05
C ASP A 152 7.04 8.49 -1.61
N PRO A 153 7.09 9.67 -0.97
CA PRO A 153 6.40 10.88 -1.45
C PRO A 153 7.03 11.48 -2.72
N CYS A 154 8.12 10.91 -3.24
CA CYS A 154 8.71 11.29 -4.52
C CYS A 154 8.08 10.54 -5.71
N VAL A 155 7.32 9.46 -5.47
CA VAL A 155 6.63 8.69 -6.51
C VAL A 155 5.30 9.36 -6.87
N PHE A 156 4.95 9.36 -8.16
CA PHE A 156 3.70 9.98 -8.61
C PHE A 156 2.47 9.26 -8.03
N HIS A 157 1.52 10.06 -7.55
CA HIS A 157 0.23 9.60 -7.03
C HIS A 157 -0.93 10.37 -7.66
N SER A 158 -2.09 9.73 -7.75
CA SER A 158 -3.30 10.29 -8.37
C SER A 158 -4.55 9.93 -7.54
N PRO A 159 -5.59 10.78 -7.46
CA PRO A 159 -6.84 10.44 -6.78
C PRO A 159 -7.62 9.29 -7.46
N ASP A 160 -7.35 9.04 -8.75
CA ASP A 160 -8.02 8.03 -9.57
C ASP A 160 -7.00 7.09 -10.23
N ILE A 161 -7.36 5.83 -10.45
CA ILE A 161 -6.49 4.84 -11.09
C ILE A 161 -6.31 5.15 -12.59
N THR A 162 -7.34 5.67 -13.27
CA THR A 162 -7.22 6.17 -14.65
C THR A 162 -6.16 7.27 -14.77
N GLY A 163 -6.08 8.19 -13.80
CA GLY A 163 -5.07 9.24 -13.73
C GLY A 163 -3.66 8.71 -13.47
N LEU A 164 -3.52 7.68 -12.63
CA LEU A 164 -2.25 6.98 -12.42
C LEU A 164 -1.75 6.29 -13.70
N LEU A 165 -2.64 5.64 -14.46
CA LEU A 165 -2.28 4.96 -15.71
C LEU A 165 -1.85 5.94 -16.81
N GLU A 166 -2.53 7.08 -16.95
CA GLU A 166 -2.24 8.09 -17.97
C GLU A 166 -0.88 8.79 -17.75
N HIS A 167 -0.43 8.94 -16.48
CA HIS A 167 0.89 9.51 -16.16
C HIS A 167 2.04 8.65 -16.72
N TYR A 168 1.94 7.33 -16.56
CA TYR A 168 2.99 6.37 -16.93
C TYR A 168 2.95 5.92 -18.41
N LYS A 169 2.23 6.68 -19.24
CA LYS A 169 1.97 6.37 -20.65
C LYS A 169 3.04 6.88 -21.61
N ASP A 170 3.67 8.01 -21.30
CA ASP A 170 4.70 8.62 -22.15
C ASP A 170 6.11 8.05 -21.83
N PRO A 171 6.80 7.42 -22.80
CA PRO A 171 8.20 7.03 -22.62
C PRO A 171 9.15 8.18 -22.25
N SER A 172 8.79 9.44 -22.50
CA SER A 172 9.63 10.61 -22.20
C SER A 172 9.60 11.03 -20.72
N SER A 173 8.51 10.73 -20.00
CA SER A 173 8.39 11.00 -18.55
C SER A 173 8.88 9.85 -17.67
N CYS A 174 8.80 8.60 -18.15
CA CYS A 174 9.01 7.40 -17.33
C CYS A 174 10.51 7.05 -17.13
N MET A 175 11.00 7.13 -15.89
CA MET A 175 12.32 6.64 -15.50
C MET A 175 12.50 5.15 -15.78
N PHE A 176 13.75 4.68 -15.86
CA PHE A 176 14.08 3.28 -16.18
C PHE A 176 13.56 2.23 -15.18
N PHE A 177 13.18 2.65 -13.97
CA PHE A 177 12.70 1.76 -12.90
C PHE A 177 11.18 1.74 -12.77
N GLU A 178 10.46 2.62 -13.47
CA GLU A 178 9.00 2.79 -13.35
C GLU A 178 8.23 1.85 -14.30
N PRO A 179 6.91 1.73 -14.14
CA PRO A 179 6.06 1.16 -15.18
C PRO A 179 6.12 2.00 -16.46
N LEU A 180 6.01 1.34 -17.61
CA LEU A 180 5.82 2.00 -18.90
C LEU A 180 4.56 1.42 -19.56
N LEU A 181 3.55 2.27 -19.70
CA LEU A 181 2.15 1.91 -19.96
C LEU A 181 1.65 2.57 -21.26
N SER A 182 2.48 2.57 -22.31
CA SER A 182 2.20 3.30 -23.54
C SER A 182 1.15 2.64 -24.44
N THR A 183 1.02 1.30 -24.39
CA THR A 183 0.22 0.52 -25.34
C THR A 183 -0.75 -0.42 -24.59
N PRO A 184 -2.05 -0.09 -24.48
CA PRO A 184 -3.01 -0.94 -23.81
C PRO A 184 -3.29 -2.23 -24.60
N LEU A 185 -3.21 -3.38 -23.93
CA LEU A 185 -3.68 -4.66 -24.45
C LEU A 185 -5.16 -4.81 -24.15
N ASN A 186 -6.00 -4.65 -25.17
CA ASN A 186 -7.46 -4.60 -25.01
C ASN A 186 -8.07 -5.98 -24.71
N ARG A 187 -8.94 -6.02 -23.69
CA ARG A 187 -9.79 -7.17 -23.32
C ARG A 187 -10.68 -7.60 -24.48
N THR A 188 -10.71 -8.90 -24.75
CA THR A 188 -11.40 -9.50 -25.92
C THR A 188 -12.80 -10.06 -25.61
N PHE A 189 -13.33 -9.86 -24.40
CA PHE A 189 -14.61 -10.40 -23.93
C PHE A 189 -15.42 -9.37 -23.11
N PRO A 190 -16.76 -9.48 -23.08
CA PRO A 190 -17.61 -8.69 -22.18
C PRO A 190 -17.58 -9.25 -20.75
N PHE A 191 -17.75 -8.37 -19.76
CA PHE A 191 -18.02 -8.80 -18.38
C PHE A 191 -19.49 -9.27 -18.21
N SER A 192 -19.79 -9.93 -17.09
CA SER A 192 -21.15 -10.35 -16.76
C SER A 192 -22.06 -9.14 -16.52
N LEU A 193 -23.36 -9.29 -16.81
CA LEU A 193 -24.35 -8.25 -16.54
C LEU A 193 -24.37 -7.83 -15.07
N GLN A 194 -24.21 -8.77 -14.14
CA GLN A 194 -24.14 -8.51 -12.70
C GLN A 194 -22.96 -7.58 -12.34
N HIS A 195 -21.81 -7.77 -12.96
CA HIS A 195 -20.62 -6.93 -12.76
C HIS A 195 -20.80 -5.53 -13.36
N ILE A 196 -21.42 -5.44 -14.54
CA ILE A 196 -21.76 -4.15 -15.18
C ILE A 196 -22.80 -3.39 -14.34
N CYS A 197 -23.79 -4.07 -13.76
CA CYS A 197 -24.71 -3.44 -12.81
C CYS A 197 -23.99 -2.97 -11.53
N ARG A 198 -23.02 -3.75 -11.01
CA ARG A 198 -22.20 -3.34 -9.85
C ARG A 198 -21.48 -2.02 -10.09
N THR A 199 -20.79 -1.87 -11.22
CA THR A 199 -19.98 -0.66 -11.47
C THR A 199 -20.84 0.59 -11.58
N VAL A 200 -22.02 0.50 -12.22
CA VAL A 200 -23.00 1.59 -12.30
C VAL A 200 -23.59 1.93 -10.92
N ILE A 201 -23.96 0.91 -10.11
CA ILE A 201 -24.50 1.13 -8.75
C ILE A 201 -23.44 1.80 -7.86
N CYS A 202 -22.21 1.27 -7.83
CA CYS A 202 -21.11 1.81 -7.02
C CYS A 202 -20.71 3.24 -7.43
N ASN A 203 -20.89 3.64 -8.69
CA ASN A 203 -20.71 5.03 -9.14
C ASN A 203 -21.85 5.99 -8.65
N SER A 204 -22.91 5.47 -8.04
CA SER A 204 -24.08 6.25 -7.59
C SER A 204 -24.29 6.24 -6.07
N THR A 205 -23.39 5.63 -5.30
CA THR A 205 -23.51 5.47 -3.84
C THR A 205 -22.13 5.46 -3.15
N THR A 206 -22.12 5.57 -1.83
CA THR A 206 -20.92 5.37 -1.01
C THR A 206 -20.86 3.94 -0.45
N TYR A 207 -19.74 3.55 0.17
CA TYR A 207 -19.61 2.23 0.80
C TYR A 207 -20.70 1.97 1.83
N ASP A 208 -20.99 2.94 2.70
CA ASP A 208 -22.04 2.86 3.72
C ASP A 208 -23.45 3.01 3.09
N GLY A 209 -23.57 3.78 2.01
CA GLY A 209 -24.81 3.92 1.24
C GLY A 209 -25.32 2.60 0.65
N ILE A 210 -24.46 1.60 0.44
CA ILE A 210 -24.86 0.24 0.06
C ILE A 210 -25.74 -0.42 1.13
N ASP A 211 -25.56 -0.11 2.42
CA ASP A 211 -26.34 -0.71 3.50
C ASP A 211 -27.79 -0.21 3.53
N ALA A 212 -28.05 0.99 3.00
CA ALA A 212 -29.40 1.53 2.82
C ALA A 212 -30.17 0.90 1.63
N LEU A 213 -29.50 0.19 0.71
CA LEU A 213 -30.15 -0.34 -0.49
C LEU A 213 -31.16 -1.47 -0.16
N PRO A 214 -32.32 -1.53 -0.84
CA PRO A 214 -33.36 -2.55 -0.61
C PRO A 214 -33.04 -3.88 -1.32
N ILE A 215 -31.88 -4.45 -1.03
CA ILE A 215 -31.31 -5.65 -1.68
C ILE A 215 -30.79 -6.67 -0.64
N PRO A 216 -30.70 -7.97 -0.98
CA PRO A 216 -30.22 -9.00 -0.06
C PRO A 216 -28.78 -8.77 0.43
N PRO A 217 -28.40 -9.21 1.65
CA PRO A 217 -27.06 -9.00 2.21
C PRO A 217 -25.91 -9.56 1.35
N SER A 218 -26.13 -10.66 0.64
CA SER A 218 -25.16 -11.23 -0.31
C SER A 218 -24.85 -10.29 -1.48
N VAL A 219 -25.84 -9.52 -1.95
CA VAL A 219 -25.65 -8.51 -3.00
C VAL A 219 -24.95 -7.27 -2.44
N LYS A 220 -25.23 -6.89 -1.18
CA LYS A 220 -24.49 -5.81 -0.49
C LYS A 220 -23.00 -6.13 -0.36
N LEU A 221 -22.67 -7.37 0.04
CA LEU A 221 -21.30 -7.86 0.08
C LEU A 221 -20.62 -7.80 -1.30
N TYR A 222 -21.32 -8.24 -2.35
CA TYR A 222 -20.82 -8.17 -3.73
C TYR A 222 -20.59 -6.74 -4.25
N LEU A 223 -21.43 -5.77 -3.87
CA LEU A 223 -21.20 -4.35 -4.20
C LEU A 223 -20.02 -3.75 -3.42
N LYS A 224 -19.77 -4.24 -2.20
CA LYS A 224 -18.67 -3.80 -1.31
C LYS A 224 -17.30 -4.39 -1.66
N GLU A 225 -17.19 -5.25 -2.68
CA GLU A 225 -15.94 -5.95 -3.04
C GLU A 225 -14.78 -4.99 -3.37
N TYR A 226 -14.98 -4.04 -4.28
CA TYR A 226 -13.95 -3.07 -4.68
C TYR A 226 -13.90 -1.85 -3.74
N HIS A 227 -13.32 -2.03 -2.55
CA HIS A 227 -13.08 -0.96 -1.58
C HIS A 227 -11.62 -0.93 -1.09
N TYR A 228 -11.13 0.24 -0.69
CA TYR A 228 -9.88 0.42 0.03
C TYR A 228 -10.13 0.85 1.49
N LYS A 229 -9.11 0.71 2.34
CA LYS A 229 -9.17 0.97 3.80
C LYS A 229 -8.35 2.22 4.13
N SER A 230 -8.97 3.40 4.20
CA SER A 230 -8.28 4.64 4.56
C SER A 230 -8.05 4.72 6.07
N LYS A 231 -6.83 5.07 6.49
CA LYS A 231 -6.40 5.16 7.91
C LYS A 231 -6.86 6.48 8.53
N VAL A 232 -7.65 6.42 9.60
CA VAL A 232 -8.09 7.58 10.39
C VAL A 232 -7.45 7.52 11.78
N ARG A 233 -6.70 8.56 12.15
CA ARG A 233 -6.17 8.70 13.51
C ARG A 233 -7.24 9.34 14.41
N VAL A 234 -7.67 8.62 15.43
CA VAL A 234 -8.61 9.12 16.44
C VAL A 234 -7.85 9.38 17.73
N LEU A 235 -7.78 10.65 18.14
CA LEU A 235 -7.32 11.05 19.46
C LEU A 235 -8.46 10.84 20.45
N ARG A 236 -8.29 9.90 21.38
CA ARG A 236 -9.18 9.73 22.53
C ARG A 236 -8.60 10.49 23.72
N ILE A 237 -9.48 11.18 24.44
CA ILE A 237 -9.15 11.89 25.67
C ILE A 237 -9.57 10.97 26.81
N ASP A 238 -8.58 10.45 27.55
CA ASP A 238 -8.86 9.67 28.75
C ASP A 238 -9.34 10.63 29.85
N VAL A 239 -10.66 10.64 30.10
CA VAL A 239 -11.23 11.37 31.25
C VAL A 239 -10.83 10.61 32.53
N PRO A 240 -10.17 11.25 33.51
CA PRO A 240 -9.77 10.56 34.73
C PRO A 240 -11.01 10.09 35.51
N GLU A 241 -11.00 8.84 35.93
CA GLU A 241 -12.06 8.27 36.76
C GLU A 241 -12.14 9.04 38.09
N GLN A 242 -13.27 9.72 38.32
CA GLN A 242 -13.57 10.30 39.63
C GLN A 242 -13.93 9.17 40.59
N GLN A 243 -12.95 8.75 41.40
CA GLN A 243 -13.16 7.81 42.49
C GLN A 243 -14.08 8.44 43.54
N SER A 244 -15.05 7.65 44.00
CA SER A 244 -16.16 8.02 44.89
C SER A 244 -15.81 8.02 46.37
#